data_AF-A0A3M9NQ71-F1
#
_entry.id   AF-A0A3M9NQ71-F1
#
_cell.length_a   1.000
_cell.length_b   1.000
_cell.length_c   1.000
_cell.angle_alpha   90.00
_cell.angle_beta   90.00
_cell.angle_gamma   90.00
#
_symmetry.space_group_name_H-M   'P 1'
#
loop_
_entity.id
_entity.type
_entity.pdbx_description
1 polymer ?
#
loop_
_entity_poly.entity_id
_entity_poly.type
_entity_poly.pdbx_seq_one_letter_code
_entity_poly.pdbx_strand_id
1 'polypeptide(L)'
;MESELYKSIVSNSEVCGGRATIKGTRLTVKTIMEHVIAGDSDEILLEAFPRLTKESLKHCKEFTTLLLDSKTLMNSFDYKNENASIDMIPRKKIRKF
;
A
#
# COMPACT_ATOMS: atom_id res chain seq x y z
N MET A 1 5.27 17.54 -10.69
CA MET A 1 4.00 18.08 -10.13
C MET A 1 3.48 17.07 -9.13
N GLU A 2 3.29 17.50 -7.87
CA GLU A 2 2.79 16.64 -6.79
C GLU A 2 1.26 16.64 -6.79
N SER A 3 0.65 15.46 -6.78
CA SER A 3 -0.79 15.25 -6.67
C SER A 3 -1.13 14.58 -5.35
N GLU A 4 -2.11 15.13 -4.63
CA GLU A 4 -2.64 14.51 -3.42
C GLU A 4 -3.60 13.38 -3.81
N LEU A 5 -3.30 12.16 -3.37
CA LEU A 5 -4.12 10.97 -3.66
C LEU A 5 -5.12 10.70 -2.54
N TYR A 6 -4.65 10.73 -1.29
CA TYR A 6 -5.49 10.44 -0.12
C TYR A 6 -4.83 10.94 1.17
N LYS A 7 -5.43 11.96 1.81
CA LYS A 7 -4.96 12.54 3.08
C LYS A 7 -3.44 12.83 3.06
N SER A 8 -2.63 12.00 3.73
CA SER A 8 -1.16 12.14 3.80
C SER A 8 -0.41 11.43 2.67
N ILE A 9 -1.08 10.93 1.64
CA ILE A 9 -0.48 10.19 0.53
C ILE A 9 -0.51 11.04 -0.73
N VAL A 10 0.66 11.18 -1.34
CA VAL A 10 0.91 11.98 -2.53
C VAL A 10 1.60 11.15 -3.60
N SER A 11 1.38 11.49 -4.86
CA SER A 11 2.13 10.99 -6.00
C SER A 11 2.87 12.14 -6.65
N ASN A 12 4.13 11.92 -7.00
CA ASN A 12 4.89 12.86 -7.81
C ASN A 12 5.63 12.09 -8.89
N SER A 13 5.39 12.42 -10.15
CA SER A 13 6.04 11.77 -11.31
C SER A 13 7.58 11.79 -11.22
N GLU A 14 8.15 12.77 -10.54
CA GLU A 14 9.61 12.93 -10.38
C GLU A 14 10.16 12.18 -9.16
N VAL A 15 9.29 11.64 -8.30
CA VAL A 15 9.65 10.93 -7.06
C VAL A 15 9.19 9.49 -7.15
N CYS A 16 10.12 8.54 -7.02
CA CYS A 16 9.84 7.11 -7.10
C CYS A 16 9.06 6.68 -8.37
N GLY A 17 9.14 7.46 -9.46
CA GLY A 17 8.43 7.18 -10.71
C GLY A 17 6.91 7.33 -10.62
N GLY A 18 6.39 8.27 -9.83
CA GLY A 18 4.95 8.49 -9.67
C GLY A 18 4.24 7.54 -8.71
N ARG A 19 4.99 6.71 -7.98
CA ARG A 19 4.41 5.83 -6.96
C ARG A 19 3.81 6.62 -5.80
N ALA A 20 2.77 6.06 -5.18
CA ALA A 20 2.16 6.62 -3.98
C ALA A 20 3.17 6.63 -2.82
N THR A 21 3.41 7.81 -2.27
CA THR A 21 4.38 8.10 -1.21
C THR A 21 3.72 8.86 -0.06
N ILE A 22 4.26 8.71 1.14
CA ILE A 22 3.82 9.49 2.29
C ILE A 22 4.36 10.91 2.16
N LYS A 23 3.49 11.92 2.29
CA LYS A 23 3.79 13.34 2.16
C LYS A 23 4.98 13.74 3.02
N GLY A 24 5.93 14.48 2.43
CA GLY A 24 7.16 14.90 3.12
C GLY A 24 8.21 13.79 3.30
N THR A 25 7.99 12.61 2.74
CA THR A 25 8.94 11.49 2.78
C THR A 25 9.13 10.87 1.40
N ARG A 26 10.14 10.00 1.27
CA ARG A 26 10.32 9.11 0.11
C ARG A 26 9.89 7.67 0.43
N LEU A 27 9.06 7.49 1.46
CA LEU A 27 8.52 6.19 1.84
C LEU A 27 7.30 5.89 0.97
N THR A 28 7.38 4.80 0.21
CA THR A 28 6.26 4.38 -0.64
C THR A 28 5.26 3.56 0.16
N VAL A 29 3.98 3.66 -0.19
CA VAL A 29 2.92 2.83 0.42
C VAL A 29 3.23 1.34 0.23
N LYS A 30 3.82 0.96 -0.92
CA LYS A 30 4.26 -0.40 -1.22
C LYS A 30 5.24 -0.94 -0.16
N THR A 31 6.29 -0.18 0.14
CA THR A 31 7.30 -0.59 1.14
C THR A 31 6.67 -0.81 2.50
N ILE A 32 5.81 0.09 2.96
CA ILE A 32 5.12 -0.07 4.24
C ILE A 32 4.23 -1.31 4.24
N MET A 33 3.49 -1.57 3.15
CA MET A 33 2.66 -2.77 3.04
C MET A 33 3.47 -4.07 2.94
N GLU A 34 4.65 -4.06 2.33
CA GLU A 34 5.56 -5.23 2.31
C GLU A 34 5.95 -5.66 3.72
N HIS A 35 6.28 -4.69 4.59
CA HIS A 35 6.57 -4.95 6.01
C HIS A 35 5.33 -5.44 6.77
N VAL A 36 4.17 -4.83 6.56
CA VAL A 36 2.91 -5.29 7.17
C VAL A 36 2.60 -6.74 6.75
N ILE A 37 2.82 -7.09 5.49
CA ILE A 37 2.61 -8.47 4.97
C ILE A 37 3.64 -9.44 5.55
N ALA A 38 4.87 -8.99 5.79
CA ALA A 38 5.91 -9.78 6.47
C ALA A 38 5.56 -10.08 7.94
N GLY A 39 4.52 -9.43 8.50
CA GLY A 39 4.07 -9.63 9.87
C GLY A 39 4.63 -8.61 10.86
N ASP A 40 5.26 -7.54 10.38
CA ASP A 40 5.77 -6.48 11.25
C ASP A 40 4.61 -5.76 11.95
N SER A 41 4.75 -5.56 13.26
CA SER A 41 3.79 -4.81 14.05
C SER A 41 3.93 -3.30 13.79
N ASP A 42 2.85 -2.55 13.98
CA ASP A 42 2.83 -1.10 13.80
C ASP A 42 3.92 -0.38 14.61
N GLU A 43 4.25 -0.89 15.80
CA GLU A 43 5.31 -0.34 16.67
C GLU A 43 6.70 -0.51 16.04
N ILE A 44 7.01 -1.70 15.54
CA ILE A 44 8.28 -2.01 14.86
C ILE A 44 8.43 -1.15 13.61
N LEU A 45 7.34 -0.98 12.85
CA LEU A 45 7.30 -0.11 11.67
C LEU A 45 7.63 1.35 12.01
N LEU A 46 7.08 1.88 13.11
CA LEU A 46 7.32 3.26 13.53
C LEU A 46 8.75 3.45 14.06
N GLU A 47 9.33 2.42 14.67
CA GLU A 47 10.73 2.43 15.11
C GLU A 47 11.69 2.34 13.92
N ALA A 48 11.42 1.44 12.96
CA ALA A 48 12.23 1.25 11.76
C ALA A 48 12.17 2.45 10.80
N PHE A 49 11.05 3.17 10.79
CA PHE A 49 10.85 4.33 9.93
C PHE A 49 10.56 5.59 10.77
N PRO A 50 11.59 6.33 11.23
CA PRO A 50 11.42 7.49 12.12
C PRO A 50 10.58 8.64 11.54
N ARG A 51 10.41 8.68 10.22
CA ARG A 51 9.58 9.68 9.53
C ARG A 51 8.13 9.22 9.33
N LEU A 52 7.83 7.96 9.65
CA LEU A 52 6.48 7.42 9.59
C LEU A 52 5.76 7.79 10.88
N THR A 53 4.59 8.42 10.74
CA THR A 53 3.69 8.67 11.87
C THR A 53 2.62 7.60 11.94
N LYS A 54 2.05 7.37 13.14
CA LYS A 54 0.89 6.47 13.34
C LYS A 54 -0.27 6.83 12.39
N GLU A 55 -0.49 8.12 12.20
CA GLU A 55 -1.54 8.63 11.32
C GLU A 55 -1.26 8.32 9.85
N SER A 56 -0.01 8.52 9.40
CA SER A 56 0.41 8.18 8.03
C SER A 56 0.32 6.68 7.75
N LEU A 57 0.69 5.84 8.72
CA LEU A 57 0.54 4.39 8.61
C LEU A 57 -0.93 3.98 8.47
N LYS A 58 -1.83 4.60 9.25
CA LYS A 58 -3.27 4.40 9.12
C LYS A 58 -3.77 4.83 7.73
N HIS A 59 -3.36 6.00 7.24
CA HIS A 59 -3.72 6.47 5.90
C HIS A 59 -3.21 5.52 4.81
N CYS A 60 -2.03 4.91 4.97
CA CYS A 60 -1.51 3.88 4.05
C CYS A 60 -2.43 2.66 3.98
N LYS A 61 -2.87 2.15 5.15
CA LYS A 61 -3.79 1.01 5.24
C LYS A 61 -5.14 1.34 4.58
N GLU A 62 -5.73 2.48 4.93
CA GLU A 62 -6.99 2.95 4.35
C GLU A 62 -6.90 3.13 2.83
N PHE A 63 -5.85 3.77 2.34
CA PHE A 63 -5.62 3.96 0.91
C PHE A 63 -5.46 2.63 0.18
N THR A 64 -4.79 1.65 0.80
CA THR A 64 -4.65 0.31 0.22
C THR A 64 -6.01 -0.39 0.11
N THR A 65 -6.84 -0.32 1.16
CA THR A 65 -8.21 -0.85 1.12
C THR A 65 -9.05 -0.17 0.04
N LEU A 66 -9.02 1.16 -0.05
CA LEU A 66 -9.75 1.92 -1.08
C LEU A 66 -9.27 1.60 -2.49
N LEU A 67 -7.95 1.42 -2.66
CA LEU A 67 -7.36 1.02 -3.93
C LEU A 67 -7.87 -0.36 -4.34
N LEU A 68 -7.95 -1.31 -3.40
CA LEU A 68 -8.47 -2.66 -3.60
C LEU A 68 -9.98 -2.69 -3.88
N ASP A 69 -10.76 -1.85 -3.21
CA ASP A 69 -12.20 -1.73 -3.40
C ASP A 69 -12.57 -1.03 -4.72
N SER A 70 -11.68 -0.16 -5.21
CA SER A 70 -11.88 0.49 -6.50
C SER A 70 -11.88 -0.57 -7.61
N LYS A 71 -12.98 -0.61 -8.38
CA LYS A 71 -13.26 -1.58 -9.46
C LYS A 71 -12.20 -1.62 -10.59
N THR A 72 -11.17 -0.77 -10.50
CA THR A 72 -10.16 -0.49 -11.50
C THR A 72 -8.99 -1.48 -11.49
N LEU A 73 -8.73 -2.21 -10.39
CA LEU A 73 -7.55 -3.11 -10.32
C LEU A 73 -7.57 -4.32 -11.27
N MET A 74 -8.63 -4.52 -12.06
CA MET A 74 -8.67 -5.63 -13.01
C MET A 74 -8.23 -5.29 -14.45
N ASN A 75 -8.10 -4.01 -14.83
CA ASN A 75 -7.91 -3.67 -16.25
C ASN A 75 -6.51 -3.16 -16.65
N SER A 76 -5.52 -3.09 -15.74
CA SER A 76 -4.18 -2.60 -16.11
C SER A 76 -3.01 -3.20 -15.34
N PHE A 77 -3.20 -4.29 -14.59
CA PHE A 77 -2.07 -4.99 -13.98
C PHE A 77 -1.39 -5.92 -15.00
N ASP A 78 -0.49 -5.35 -15.81
CA ASP A 78 0.64 -6.09 -16.37
C ASP A 78 1.61 -6.43 -15.22
N TYR A 79 1.24 -7.43 -14.41
CA TYR A 79 2.16 -8.12 -13.53
C TYR A 79 3.02 -9.01 -14.44
N LYS A 80 4.11 -8.47 -15.00
CA LYS A 80 5.18 -9.31 -15.55
C LYS A 80 5.74 -10.13 -14.40
N ASN A 81 5.30 -11.37 -14.40
CA ASN A 81 5.42 -12.28 -13.31
C ASN A 81 6.49 -13.32 -13.63
N GLU A 82 7.62 -13.26 -12.93
CA GLU A 82 8.62 -14.34 -12.90
C GLU A 82 8.52 -15.17 -11.61
N ASN A 83 7.64 -14.82 -10.65
CA ASN A 83 7.62 -15.39 -9.29
C ASN A 83 6.23 -15.56 -8.64
N ALA A 84 5.13 -15.63 -9.37
CA ALA A 84 3.81 -15.94 -8.82
C ALA A 84 3.68 -17.45 -8.78
N SER A 85 4.24 -18.01 -7.73
CA SER A 85 3.58 -19.08 -7.00
C SER A 85 2.61 -18.42 -6.01
N ILE A 86 1.54 -17.82 -6.53
CA ILE A 86 0.34 -17.45 -5.75
C ILE A 86 -0.83 -18.31 -6.24
N ASP A 87 -0.54 -19.58 -6.54
CA ASP A 87 -1.52 -20.66 -6.73
C ASP A 87 -2.27 -21.00 -5.42
N MET A 88 -2.49 -20.02 -4.52
CA MET A 88 -2.99 -20.29 -3.18
C MET A 88 -4.01 -19.29 -2.64
N ILE A 89 -4.75 -18.60 -3.52
CA ILE A 89 -5.98 -17.91 -3.11
C ILE A 89 -7.23 -18.54 -3.76
N PRO A 90 -7.66 -19.70 -3.25
CA PRO A 90 -9.09 -19.99 -3.05
C PRO A 90 -9.33 -20.50 -1.61
N ARG A 91 -10.44 -20.27 -0.88
CA ARG A 91 -11.85 -20.05 -1.26
C ARG A 91 -12.71 -19.76 0.00
N LYS A 92 -13.91 -19.22 -0.25
CA LYS A 92 -15.22 -19.41 0.42
C LYS A 92 -15.68 -18.53 1.62
N LYS A 93 -16.67 -17.69 1.26
CA LYS A 93 -17.94 -17.32 1.94
C LYS A 93 -17.95 -17.30 3.47
N ILE A 94 -17.95 -16.10 4.05
CA ILE A 94 -18.53 -15.88 5.38
C ILE A 94 -19.92 -15.27 5.20
N ARG A 95 -20.93 -16.13 5.25
CA ARG A 95 -22.28 -15.75 5.66
C ARG A 95 -22.45 -16.36 7.05
N LYS A 96 -22.60 -15.53 8.08
CA LYS A 96 -23.13 -15.97 9.38
C LYS A 96 -24.32 -15.08 9.69
N PHE A 97 -25.36 -15.77 10.15
CA PHE A 97 -26.75 -15.35 10.32
C PHE A 97 -26.93 -14.08 11.15
#